data_AF-A0A1V4YQ77-F1
#
_entry.id   AF-A0A1V4YQ77-F1
#
_cell.length_a   1.000
_cell.length_b   1.000
_cell.length_c   1.000
_cell.angle_alpha   90.00
_cell.angle_beta   90.00
_cell.angle_gamma   90.00
#
_symmetry.space_group_name_H-M   'P 1'
#
loop_
_entity.id
_entity.type
_entity.pdbx_description
1 polymer ?
#
loop_
_entity_poly.entity_id
_entity_poly.type
_entity_poly.pdbx_seq_one_letter_code
_entity_poly.pdbx_strand_id
1 'polypeptide(L)' 'MIVGHTPVDGIELLYKKLLIVSSSYGKGKKAYVELDLEKDIKGSKDLLKMVRYLK' A
#
# COMPACT_ATOMS: atom_id res chain seq x y z
N MET A 1 -1.93 -1.85 -9.46
CA MET A 1 -2.87 -2.78 -8.79
C MET A 1 -2.57 -2.77 -7.31
N ILE A 2 -3.59 -2.74 -6.44
CA ILE A 2 -3.45 -2.84 -4.98
C ILE A 2 -4.02 -4.18 -4.55
N VAL A 3 -3.28 -4.93 -3.73
CA VAL A 3 -3.72 -6.22 -3.20
C VAL A 3 -3.53 -6.25 -1.69
N GLY A 4 -4.52 -6.78 -0.99
CA GLY A 4 -4.47 -7.02 0.46
C GLY A 4 -4.18 -8.48 0.81
N HIS A 5 -4.41 -8.84 2.08
CA HIS A 5 -4.32 -10.21 2.64
C HIS A 5 -2.91 -10.81 2.77
N THR A 6 -2.02 -10.61 1.79
CA THR A 6 -0.64 -11.14 1.85
C THR A 6 0.12 -10.56 3.05
N PRO A 7 0.77 -11.40 3.88
CA PRO A 7 1.51 -10.93 5.04
C PRO A 7 2.80 -10.21 4.61
N VAL A 8 2.85 -8.89 4.81
CA VAL A 8 4.03 -8.04 4.59
C VAL A 8 4.14 -7.02 5.73
N ASP A 9 5.33 -6.45 5.95
CA ASP A 9 5.56 -5.42 6.97
C ASP A 9 5.01 -4.06 6.51
N GLY A 10 3.70 -3.86 6.68
CA GLY A 10 2.97 -2.67 6.24
C GLY A 10 2.70 -2.66 4.75
N ILE A 11 3.73 -2.44 3.93
CA ILE A 11 3.61 -2.42 2.46
C ILE A 11 4.80 -3.07 1.76
N GLU A 12 4.55 -3.53 0.53
CA GLU A 12 5.60 -3.96 -0.38
C GLU A 12 5.24 -3.65 -1.84
N LEU A 13 6.19 -3.13 -2.63
CA LEU A 13 5.97 -2.85 -4.05
C LEU A 13 6.71 -3.87 -4.92
N LEU A 14 5.97 -4.79 -5.54
CA LEU A 14 6.50 -5.81 -6.43
C LEU A 14 6.43 -5.40 -7.90
N TYR A 15 7.50 -5.70 -8.63
CA TYR A 15 7.64 -5.48 -10.09
C TYR A 15 7.27 -4.07 -10.56
N LYS A 16 7.31 -3.07 -9.66
CA LYS A 16 6.85 -1.69 -9.88
C LYS A 16 5.36 -1.57 -10.29
N LYS A 17 4.59 -2.64 -10.21
CA LYS A 17 3.21 -2.77 -10.75
C LYS A 17 2.16 -3.17 -9.71
N LEU A 18 2.60 -3.81 -8.63
CA LEU A 18 1.74 -4.39 -7.60
C LEU A 18 2.13 -3.83 -6.23
N LEU A 19 1.21 -3.08 -5.62
CA LEU A 19 1.35 -2.62 -4.24
C LEU A 19 0.60 -3.60 -3.34
N ILE A 20 1.33 -4.31 -2.48
CA ILE A 20 0.77 -5.12 -1.40
C ILE A 20 0.63 -4.23 -0.17
N VAL A 21 -0.55 -4.27 0.46
CA VAL A 21 -0.86 -3.50 1.66
C VAL A 21 -1.38 -4.46 2.73
N SER A 22 -0.75 -4.48 3.90
CA SER A 22 -1.16 -5.31 5.02
C SER A 22 -1.62 -4.46 6.19
N SER A 23 -2.87 -4.65 6.61
CA SER A 23 -3.46 -3.99 7.79
C SER A 23 -3.63 -4.96 8.96
N SER A 24 -3.44 -6.26 8.73
CA SER A 24 -3.76 -7.34 9.68
C SER A 24 -2.57 -8.22 10.05
N TYR A 25 -1.37 -7.93 9.54
CA TYR A 25 -0.16 -8.64 9.95
C TYR A 25 0.18 -8.35 11.42
N GLY A 26 0.06 -9.36 12.28
CA GLY A 26 0.12 -9.18 13.74
C GLY A 26 1.51 -8.85 14.31
N LYS A 27 2.58 -9.09 13.55
CA LYS A 27 3.98 -8.88 13.98
C LYS A 27 4.68 -7.70 13.29
N GLY A 28 4.00 -7.00 12.39
CA GLY A 28 4.58 -5.90 11.63
C GLY A 28 3.75 -4.63 11.69
N LYS A 29 4.23 -3.61 11.00
CA LYS A 29 3.52 -2.38 10.75
C LYS A 29 2.24 -2.69 9.98
N LYS A 30 1.21 -1.90 10.28
CA LYS A 30 -0.06 -1.98 9.58
C LYS A 30 -0.20 -0.74 8.72
N ALA A 31 -0.68 -0.90 7.50
CA ALA A 31 -0.86 0.21 6.58
C ALA A 31 -2.22 0.16 5.90
N TYR A 32 -2.63 1.31 5.36
CA TYR A 32 -3.79 1.48 4.50
C TYR A 32 -3.46 2.49 3.40
N VAL A 33 -4.31 2.55 2.38
CA VAL A 33 -4.18 3.52 1.29
C VAL A 33 -5.33 4.51 1.39
N GLU A 34 -4.99 5.79 1.47
CA GLU A 34 -5.92 6.91 1.41
C GLU A 34 -5.81 7.51 0.00
N LEU A 35 -6.71 7.09 -0.90
CA LEU A 35 -6.67 7.51 -2.29
C LEU A 35 -7.03 8.99 -2.42
N ASP A 36 -6.11 9.76 -3.00
CA ASP A 36 -6.33 11.14 -3.41
C ASP A 36 -6.81 11.16 -4.86
N LEU A 37 -8.10 11.42 -5.05
CA LEU A 37 -8.78 11.39 -6.36
C LEU A 37 -8.50 12.64 -7.20
N GLU A 38 -7.91 13.69 -6.62
CA GLU A 38 -7.51 14.90 -7.36
C GLU A 38 -6.15 14.72 -8.06
N LYS A 39 -5.37 13.72 -7.64
CA LYS A 39 -4.08 13.41 -8.25
C LYS A 39 -4.20 12.40 -9.39
N ASP A 40 -3.51 12.70 -10.49
CA ASP A 40 -3.34 11.76 -11.58
C ASP A 40 -2.46 10.57 -11.14
N ILE A 41 -2.97 9.34 -11.32
CA ILE A 41 -2.29 8.10 -10.92
C ILE A 41 -1.79 7.40 -12.19
N LYS A 42 -0.51 7.61 -12.51
CA LYS A 42 0.13 7.01 -13.68
C LYS A 42 0.65 5.61 -13.42
N GLY A 43 0.88 5.26 -12.15
CA GLY A 43 1.26 3.92 -11.78
C GLY A 43 1.42 3.68 -10.28
N SER A 44 1.87 2.48 -9.94
CA SER A 44 1.91 1.97 -8.57
C SER A 44 2.86 2.72 -7.64
N LYS A 45 3.83 3.45 -8.19
CA LYS A 45 4.71 4.32 -7.41
C LYS A 45 3.99 5.55 -6.89
N ASP A 46 3.00 6.07 -7.62
CA ASP A 46 2.22 7.22 -7.18
C ASP A 46 1.36 6.84 -5.97
N LEU A 47 0.88 5.59 -5.94
CA LEU A 47 0.15 5.03 -4.80
C LEU A 47 0.97 4.99 -3.51
N LEU A 48 2.30 4.89 -3.58
CA LEU A 48 3.15 4.90 -2.37
C LEU A 48 3.01 6.20 -1.58
N LYS A 49 2.75 7.33 -2.25
CA LYS A 49 2.56 8.64 -1.61
C LYS A 49 1.20 8.73 -0.89
N MET A 50 0.29 7.82 -1.22
CA MET A 50 -1.06 7.70 -0.68
C MET A 50 -1.14 6.65 0.43
N VAL A 51 -0.02 5.99 0.77
CA VAL A 51 0.05 5.04 1.88
C VAL A 51 0.11 5.80 3.21
N ARG A 52 -0.60 5.25 4.20
CA ARG A 52 -0.56 5.66 5.60
C ARG A 52 -0.31 4.44 6.47
N TYR A 53 0.44 4.65 7.54
CA TYR A 53 0.65 3.62 8.56
C TYR A 53 -0.36 3.81 9.69
N LEU A 54 -0.97 2.71 10.12
CA LEU A 54 -1.73 2.66 11.37
C LEU A 54 -0.72 2.67 12.53
N LYS A 55 -1.04 3.44 13.57
CA LYS A 55 -0.29 3.45 14.83
C LYS A 55 -0.43 2.12 15.56
#